data_AF-A0A7V1PSV7-F1
#
_entry.id   AF-A0A7V1PSV7-F1
#
_cell.length_a   1.000
_cell.length_b   1.000
_cell.length_c   1.000
_cell.angle_alpha   90.00
_cell.angle_beta   90.00
_cell.angle_gamma   90.00
#
_symmetry.space_group_name_H-M   'P 1'
#
loop_
_entity.id
_entity.type
_entity.pdbx_description
1 polymer ?
#
loop_
_entity_poly.entity_id
_entity_poly.type
_entity_poly.pdbx_seq_one_letter_code
_entity_poly.pdbx_strand_id
1 'polypeptide(L)'
;ADKELIRMMEEVDYIITGEGFFDKTSLLGKGASTIIKISNELNKDVFLCCGKIEKDAVKILGKNIFPVEMNEITIDNKYKKYFEEEVKIACEKIINLISD
;
A
#
# COMPACT_ATOMS: atom_id res chain seq x y z
N ALA A 1 -11.52 0.65 -16.04
CA ALA A 1 -11.44 1.27 -14.69
C ALA A 1 -12.35 2.49 -14.67
N ASP A 2 -12.80 2.89 -13.49
CA ASP A 2 -13.65 4.07 -13.33
C ASP A 2 -12.90 5.32 -13.82
N LYS A 3 -13.52 6.08 -14.73
CA LYS A 3 -12.90 7.26 -15.35
C LYS A 3 -12.68 8.39 -14.34
N GLU A 4 -13.56 8.48 -13.34
CA GLU A 4 -13.43 9.51 -12.30
C GLU A 4 -12.25 9.20 -11.38
N LEU A 5 -12.09 7.93 -10.98
CA LEU A 5 -10.95 7.47 -10.18
C LEU A 5 -9.62 7.75 -10.88
N ILE A 6 -9.51 7.42 -12.18
CA ILE A 6 -8.28 7.70 -12.94
C ILE A 6 -7.97 9.19 -12.93
N ARG A 7 -8.96 10.07 -13.16
CA ARG A 7 -8.75 11.52 -13.14
C ARG A 7 -8.25 11.99 -11.77
N MET A 8 -8.82 11.48 -10.68
CA MET A 8 -8.35 11.79 -9.33
C MET A 8 -6.90 11.31 -9.09
N MET A 9 -6.53 10.15 -9.61
CA MET A 9 -5.17 9.61 -9.50
C MET A 9 -4.15 10.41 -10.33
N GLU A 10 -4.56 11.00 -11.45
CA GLU A 10 -3.70 11.87 -12.26
C GLU A 10 -3.35 13.18 -11.53
N GLU A 11 -4.27 13.72 -10.74
CA GLU A 11 -4.18 15.02 -10.05
C GLU A 11 -3.38 14.98 -8.74
N VAL A 12 -2.97 13.80 -8.25
CA VAL A 12 -2.22 13.64 -6.97
C VAL A 12 -0.76 13.27 -7.19
N ASP A 13 0.11 13.62 -6.26
CA ASP A 13 1.53 13.23 -6.29
C ASP A 13 1.73 11.77 -5.85
N TYR A 14 0.97 11.36 -4.83
CA TYR A 14 1.09 10.04 -4.20
C TYR A 14 -0.27 9.37 -4.07
N ILE A 15 -0.26 8.04 -4.14
CA ILE A 15 -1.43 7.19 -3.90
C ILE A 15 -1.18 6.33 -2.67
N ILE A 16 -2.16 6.20 -1.80
CA ILE A 16 -2.13 5.26 -0.67
C ILE A 16 -3.20 4.19 -0.90
N THR A 17 -2.82 2.92 -0.85
CA THR A 17 -3.75 1.80 -1.01
C THR A 17 -3.26 0.60 -0.18
N GLY A 18 -4.07 -0.44 -0.05
CA GLY A 18 -3.67 -1.64 0.65
C GLY A 18 -4.82 -2.55 1.04
N GLU A 19 -4.49 -3.56 1.84
CA GLU A 19 -5.40 -4.59 2.33
C GLU A 19 -4.88 -5.24 3.62
N GLY A 20 -5.64 -6.18 4.19
CA GLY A 20 -5.22 -6.87 5.41
C GLY A 20 -3.96 -7.71 5.24
N PHE A 21 -3.89 -8.52 4.19
CA PHE A 21 -2.74 -9.37 3.88
C PHE A 21 -2.47 -9.33 2.37
N PHE A 22 -1.27 -8.88 1.99
CA PHE A 22 -0.85 -8.79 0.60
C PHE A 22 0.07 -9.97 0.26
N ASP A 23 -0.40 -10.85 -0.62
CA ASP A 23 0.32 -12.03 -1.07
C ASP A 23 0.29 -12.16 -2.61
N LYS A 24 0.76 -13.29 -3.15
CA LYS A 24 0.75 -13.52 -4.61
C LYS A 24 -0.67 -13.52 -5.20
N THR A 25 -1.68 -13.88 -4.41
CA THR A 25 -3.08 -13.92 -4.86
C THR A 25 -3.68 -12.52 -4.96
N SER A 26 -3.22 -11.57 -4.15
CA SER A 26 -3.59 -10.16 -4.24
C SER A 26 -3.39 -9.59 -5.64
N LEU A 27 -2.38 -10.07 -6.36
CA LEU A 27 -2.03 -9.63 -7.72
C LEU A 27 -2.98 -10.13 -8.81
N LEU A 28 -3.93 -11.01 -8.48
CA LEU A 28 -4.86 -11.61 -9.45
C LEU A 28 -6.02 -10.68 -9.86
N GLY A 29 -5.92 -9.37 -9.57
CA GLY A 29 -6.74 -8.34 -10.22
C GLY A 29 -7.94 -7.83 -9.43
N LYS A 30 -7.92 -7.89 -8.10
CA LYS A 30 -8.92 -7.26 -7.22
C LYS A 30 -8.27 -6.34 -6.19
N GLY A 31 -9.02 -5.33 -5.74
CA GLY A 31 -8.60 -4.43 -4.66
C GLY A 31 -7.32 -3.66 -4.98
N ALA A 32 -6.31 -3.80 -4.11
CA ALA A 32 -5.03 -3.10 -4.20
C ALA A 32 -4.32 -3.33 -5.54
N SER A 33 -4.41 -4.52 -6.14
CA SER A 33 -3.76 -4.80 -7.44
C SER A 33 -4.30 -3.97 -8.60
N THR A 34 -5.59 -3.62 -8.59
CA THR A 34 -6.17 -2.73 -9.61
C THR A 34 -5.57 -1.34 -9.50
N ILE A 35 -5.43 -0.81 -8.28
CA ILE A 35 -4.84 0.51 -8.03
C ILE A 35 -3.37 0.53 -8.44
N ILE A 36 -2.59 -0.51 -8.06
CA ILE A 36 -1.18 -0.66 -8.44
C ILE A 36 -1.02 -0.72 -9.96
N LYS A 37 -1.90 -1.43 -10.67
CA LYS A 37 -1.84 -1.49 -12.13
C LYS A 37 -2.04 -0.10 -12.75
N ILE A 38 -3.07 0.62 -12.32
CA ILE A 38 -3.38 1.95 -12.85
C ILE A 38 -2.25 2.93 -12.50
N SER A 39 -1.72 2.90 -11.27
CA SER A 39 -0.62 3.77 -10.86
C SER A 39 0.66 3.53 -11.68
N ASN A 40 0.95 2.27 -12.03
CA ASN A 40 2.08 1.95 -12.92
C ASN A 40 1.88 2.52 -14.32
N GLU A 41 0.66 2.47 -14.87
CA GLU A 41 0.32 3.08 -16.17
C GLU A 41 0.44 4.61 -16.12
N LEU A 42 0.12 5.23 -14.98
CA LEU A 42 0.22 6.68 -14.76
C LEU A 42 1.60 7.14 -14.26
N ASN A 43 2.54 6.22 -14.02
CA ASN A 43 3.83 6.48 -13.38
C ASN A 43 3.70 7.29 -12.08
N LYS A 44 2.76 6.87 -11.22
CA LYS A 44 2.50 7.46 -9.89
C LYS A 44 3.07 6.59 -8.79
N ASP A 45 3.61 7.24 -7.77
CA ASP A 45 4.14 6.57 -6.60
C ASP A 45 3.01 6.09 -5.68
N VAL A 46 3.15 4.87 -5.16
CA VAL A 46 2.16 4.21 -4.31
C VAL A 46 2.78 3.76 -3.01
N PHE A 47 2.18 4.17 -1.89
CA PHE A 47 2.42 3.55 -0.60
C PHE A 47 1.43 2.40 -0.39
N LEU A 48 1.93 1.16 -0.48
CA LEU A 48 1.15 -0.05 -0.27
C LEU A 48 1.11 -0.40 1.22
N CYS A 49 0.08 0.09 1.90
CA CYS A 49 -0.08 -0.04 3.35
C CYS A 49 -0.92 -1.26 3.70
N CYS A 50 -0.26 -2.35 4.13
CA CYS A 50 -0.96 -3.59 4.43
C CYS A 50 -0.69 -4.07 5.85
N GLY A 51 -1.64 -4.83 6.40
CA GLY A 51 -1.43 -5.46 7.70
C GLY A 51 -0.23 -6.41 7.68
N LYS A 52 -0.11 -7.23 6.65
CA LYS A 52 1.04 -8.10 6.44
C LYS A 52 1.36 -8.18 4.95
N ILE A 53 2.64 -8.26 4.60
CA ILE A 53 3.10 -8.35 3.22
C ILE A 53 4.01 -9.56 3.06
N GLU A 54 3.66 -10.45 2.14
CA GLU A 54 4.53 -11.57 1.77
C GLU A 54 5.74 -11.05 0.98
N LYS A 55 6.95 -11.37 1.45
CA LYS A 55 8.22 -10.91 0.84
C LYS A 55 8.33 -11.23 -0.65
N ASP A 56 7.78 -12.35 -1.10
CA ASP A 56 7.82 -12.73 -2.51
C ASP A 56 6.85 -11.92 -3.37
N ALA A 57 5.73 -11.45 -2.80
CA ALA A 57 4.77 -10.61 -3.50
C ALA A 57 5.34 -9.22 -3.79
N VAL A 58 6.23 -8.71 -2.92
CA VAL A 58 6.92 -7.42 -3.12
C VAL A 58 7.93 -7.45 -4.26
N LYS A 59 8.63 -8.57 -4.46
CA LYS A 59 9.70 -8.69 -5.47
C LYS A 59 9.23 -8.46 -6.91
N ILE A 60 7.93 -8.57 -7.15
CA ILE A 60 7.31 -8.45 -8.46
C ILE A 60 6.55 -7.13 -8.63
N LEU A 61 6.59 -6.23 -7.64
CA LEU A 61 6.01 -4.90 -7.74
C LEU A 61 6.92 -3.94 -8.54
N GLY A 62 6.31 -2.88 -9.07
CA GLY A 62 7.02 -1.79 -9.74
C GLY A 62 7.91 -1.01 -8.77
N LYS A 63 8.92 -0.29 -9.29
CA LYS A 63 9.84 0.52 -8.48
C LYS A 63 9.16 1.72 -7.80
N ASN A 64 8.03 2.15 -8.34
CA ASN A 64 7.15 3.19 -7.82
C ASN A 64 6.22 2.70 -6.69
N ILE A 65 6.37 1.46 -6.22
CA ILE A 65 5.55 0.90 -5.15
C ILE A 65 6.40 0.74 -3.89
N PHE A 66 5.99 1.41 -2.82
CA PHE A 66 6.64 1.47 -1.52
C PHE A 66 5.82 0.67 -0.50
N PRO A 67 6.24 -0.54 -0.14
CA PRO A 67 5.52 -1.36 0.84
C PRO A 67 5.64 -0.79 2.25
N VAL A 68 4.52 -0.72 2.97
CA VAL A 68 4.45 -0.29 4.37
C VAL A 68 3.64 -1.34 5.16
N GLU A 69 4.30 -2.08 6.06
CA GLU A 69 3.64 -3.08 6.90
C GLU A 69 3.18 -2.45 8.24
N MET A 70 1.92 -2.67 8.62
CA MET A 70 1.22 -2.03 9.75
C MET A 70 0.96 -2.98 10.94
N ASN A 71 1.77 -4.02 11.14
CA ASN A 71 1.64 -4.91 12.30
C ASN A 71 3.00 -5.20 12.95
N GLU A 72 3.84 -4.16 13.07
CA GLU A 72 5.17 -4.33 13.67
C GLU A 72 5.13 -4.45 15.19
N ILE A 73 4.11 -3.89 15.85
CA ILE A 73 3.92 -3.96 17.30
C ILE A 73 3.09 -5.18 17.68
N THR A 74 2.21 -5.64 16.79
CA THR A 74 1.25 -6.71 17.08
C THR A 74 1.93 -8.09 17.16
N ILE A 75 2.43 -8.41 18.34
CA ILE A 75 2.80 -9.77 18.75
C ILE A 75 1.52 -10.43 19.31
N ASP A 76 1.16 -11.61 18.81
CA ASP A 76 0.00 -12.45 19.22
C ASP A 76 -1.41 -11.98 18.83
N ASN A 77 -1.72 -11.88 17.52
CA ASN A 77 -3.10 -11.84 16.99
C ASN A 77 -4.01 -10.72 17.53
N LYS A 78 -3.48 -9.70 18.23
CA LYS A 78 -4.22 -8.55 18.73
C LYS A 78 -4.30 -7.42 17.71
N TYR A 79 -4.56 -7.76 16.44
CA TYR A 79 -4.65 -6.83 15.29
C TYR A 79 -5.55 -5.61 15.54
N LYS A 80 -6.52 -5.72 16.45
CA LYS A 80 -7.44 -4.62 16.79
C LYS A 80 -7.00 -3.75 17.96
N LYS A 81 -6.08 -4.21 18.80
CA LYS A 81 -5.74 -3.48 20.05
C LYS A 81 -4.88 -2.25 19.77
N TYR A 82 -4.00 -2.32 18.77
CA TYR A 82 -3.01 -1.27 18.47
C TYR A 82 -3.18 -0.69 17.06
N PHE A 83 -4.31 -0.93 16.40
CA PHE A 83 -4.52 -0.53 15.01
C PHE A 83 -4.28 0.97 14.77
N GLU A 84 -4.78 1.85 15.64
CA GLU A 84 -4.57 3.30 15.52
C GLU A 84 -3.08 3.69 15.64
N GLU A 85 -2.34 3.03 16.53
CA GLU A 85 -0.91 3.27 16.74
C GLU A 85 -0.08 2.76 15.54
N GLU A 86 -0.44 1.60 15.01
CA GLU A 86 0.18 1.04 13.79
C GLU A 86 -0.07 1.92 12.56
N VAL A 87 -1.29 2.45 12.41
CA VAL A 87 -1.60 3.43 11.34
C VAL A 87 -0.75 4.68 11.52
N LYS A 88 -0.59 5.18 12.74
CA LYS A 88 0.25 6.35 13.02
C LYS A 88 1.71 6.09 12.63
N ILE A 89 2.27 4.94 12.98
CA ILE A 89 3.64 4.54 12.60
C ILE A 89 3.78 4.43 11.08
N ALA A 90 2.77 3.87 10.40
CA ALA A 90 2.75 3.81 8.95
C ALA A 90 2.78 5.22 8.33
N CYS A 91 1.99 6.16 8.85
CA CYS A 91 2.02 7.55 8.42
C CYS A 91 3.40 8.20 8.66
N GLU A 92 4.02 7.98 9.81
CA GLU A 92 5.36 8.50 10.10
C GLU A 92 6.42 7.96 9.13
N LYS A 93 6.36 6.66 8.79
CA LYS A 93 7.23 6.05 7.76
C LYS A 93 7.04 6.70 6.40
N ILE A 94 5.79 6.91 5.98
CA ILE A 94 5.47 7.56 4.70
C ILE A 94 6.03 9.00 4.68
N ILE A 95 5.82 9.76 5.74
CA ILE A 95 6.34 11.15 5.84
C ILE A 95 7.86 11.16 5.71
N ASN A 96 8.57 10.24 6.36
CA ASN A 96 10.02 10.15 6.26
C ASN A 96 10.47 9.82 4.83
N LEU A 97 9.80 8.85 4.16
CA LEU A 97 10.11 8.47 2.78
C LEU A 97 9.89 9.60 1.76
N ILE A 98 8.95 10.52 2.03
CA ILE A 98 8.66 11.68 1.17
C ILE A 98 9.64 12.83 1.44
N SER A 99 10.19 12.91 2.65
CA SER A 99 11.05 14.02 3.09
C SER A 99 12.54 13.82 2.77
N ASP A 100 12.91 12.59 2.35
CA ASP A 100 14.25 12.21 1.89
C ASP A 100 14.46 12.50 0.39
#